data_AF-A0A6G1LEU9-F1
#
_entry.id   AF-A0A6G1LEU9-F1
#
_cell.length_a   1.000
_cell.length_b   1.000
_cell.length_c   1.000
_cell.angle_alpha   90.00
_cell.angle_beta   90.00
_cell.angle_gamma   90.00
#
_symmetry.space_group_name_H-M   'P 1'
#
loop_
_entity.id
_entity.type
_entity.pdbx_description
1 polymer ?
#
loop_
_entity_poly.entity_id
_entity_poly.type
_entity_poly.pdbx_seq_one_letter_code
_entity_poly.pdbx_strand_id
1 'polypeptide(L)'
;MFCKSDHLLTTPGDAKSLPVRWSGQSGGQAVFDIIFGKRTPAGRLVTTQYPADYVDEFYQLDMTLASTDSSPGQTYMWYTGTPVYAFGHGLFYTTFTESLVASFKSRTYNITNLFAQPHAGYEFAEQSPLSNFTFAVENTGNVTSDYSAMLFVSTTSGTIPRPLKWLVGIDRVADIAPGACSTVIIPVPIGALARADNNGNLVVFPGSYTLALKNEASVTYNFTLTGTPATIAKWPLAAQRIPAATITRM
;
A
#
# COMPACT_ATOMS: atom_id res chain seq x y z
N MET A 1 26.01 -12.74 -7.32
CA MET A 1 26.89 -12.32 -6.21
C MET A 1 26.57 -10.88 -5.91
N PHE A 2 25.77 -10.62 -4.87
CA PHE A 2 25.67 -9.40 -4.05
C PHE A 2 24.39 -9.56 -3.20
N CYS A 3 24.54 -10.22 -2.05
CA CYS A 3 23.59 -10.21 -0.94
C CYS A 3 24.31 -9.55 0.24
N LYS A 4 23.75 -8.45 0.76
CA LYS A 4 23.67 -8.22 2.21
C LYS A 4 22.93 -6.93 2.55
N SER A 5 21.97 -7.04 3.45
CA SER A 5 21.75 -6.06 4.52
C SER A 5 21.15 -6.81 5.71
N ASP A 6 21.97 -6.99 6.74
CA ASP A 6 21.60 -7.52 8.05
C ASP A 6 20.83 -6.44 8.82
N HIS A 7 19.62 -6.73 9.31
CA HIS A 7 19.01 -5.99 10.42
C HIS A 7 18.17 -6.90 11.30
N LEU A 8 18.84 -7.49 12.30
CA LEU A 8 18.23 -7.91 13.55
C LEU A 8 18.16 -6.69 14.47
N LEU A 9 17.00 -6.40 15.04
CA LEU A 9 16.90 -5.61 16.26
C LEU A 9 16.00 -6.33 17.26
N THR A 10 16.69 -6.97 18.20
CA THR A 10 16.23 -7.34 19.54
C THR A 10 16.02 -6.07 20.36
N THR A 11 14.93 -6.02 21.14
CA THR A 11 14.80 -5.11 22.29
C THR A 11 14.53 -5.92 23.56
N PRO A 12 14.95 -5.47 24.75
CA PRO A 12 14.95 -6.30 25.95
C PRO A 12 13.52 -6.40 26.52
N GLY A 13 12.94 -7.60 26.52
CA GLY A 13 11.61 -7.88 27.09
C GLY A 13 10.67 -8.73 26.21
N ASP A 14 11.22 -9.55 25.31
CA ASP A 14 10.59 -10.23 24.17
C ASP A 14 9.36 -11.10 24.48
N ALA A 15 8.22 -10.48 24.80
CA ALA A 15 6.92 -11.09 24.62
C ALA A 15 6.53 -11.00 23.14
N LYS A 16 6.44 -12.15 22.45
CA LYS A 16 5.94 -12.21 21.07
C LYS A 16 4.44 -11.93 21.08
N SER A 17 4.01 -10.83 20.46
CA SER A 17 2.60 -10.46 20.36
C SER A 17 2.00 -10.94 19.03
N LEU A 18 0.83 -11.59 19.11
CA LEU A 18 0.02 -11.97 17.95
C LEU A 18 -1.36 -11.30 18.07
N PRO A 19 -1.63 -10.22 17.31
CA PRO A 19 -2.95 -9.59 17.35
C PRO A 19 -3.98 -10.50 16.67
N VAL A 20 -4.83 -11.13 17.48
CA VAL A 20 -5.97 -11.91 17.02
C VAL A 20 -7.23 -11.08 17.24
N ARG A 21 -7.99 -10.85 16.16
CA ARG A 21 -9.29 -10.16 16.23
C ARG A 21 -10.42 -11.18 16.25
N TRP A 22 -11.36 -11.09 15.30
CA TRP A 22 -12.46 -12.04 15.13
C TRP A 22 -12.10 -13.11 14.10
N SER A 23 -11.68 -14.29 14.58
CA SER A 23 -11.20 -15.39 13.75
C SER A 23 -12.26 -16.45 13.40
N GLY A 24 -13.54 -16.17 13.65
CA GLY A 24 -14.66 -17.07 13.35
C GLY A 24 -14.66 -18.37 14.16
N GLN A 25 -15.49 -19.33 13.73
CA GLN A 25 -15.76 -20.58 14.46
C GLN A 25 -14.53 -21.48 14.71
N SER A 26 -13.53 -21.41 13.83
CA SER A 26 -12.28 -22.19 13.93
C SER A 26 -11.10 -21.32 14.38
N GLY A 27 -11.37 -20.15 14.95
CA GLY A 27 -10.34 -19.19 15.37
C GLY A 27 -9.37 -19.76 16.39
N GLY A 28 -9.87 -20.50 17.39
CA GLY A 28 -9.02 -21.15 18.39
C GLY A 28 -8.01 -22.10 17.76
N GLN A 29 -8.48 -23.01 16.89
CA GLN A 29 -7.61 -23.94 16.18
C GLN A 29 -6.59 -23.22 15.28
N ALA A 30 -7.00 -22.17 14.57
CA ALA A 30 -6.10 -21.37 13.74
C ALA A 30 -4.98 -20.72 14.58
N VAL A 31 -5.31 -20.16 15.74
CA VAL A 31 -4.33 -19.56 16.65
C VAL A 31 -3.37 -20.61 17.20
N PHE A 32 -3.89 -21.76 17.62
CA PHE A 32 -3.07 -22.89 18.07
C PHE A 32 -2.11 -23.38 16.99
N ASP A 33 -2.61 -23.58 15.76
CA ASP A 33 -1.79 -24.04 14.64
C ASP A 33 -0.66 -23.05 14.30
N ILE A 34 -0.89 -21.74 14.47
CA ILE A 34 0.16 -20.72 14.30
C ILE A 34 1.16 -20.76 15.47
N ILE A 35 0.71 -20.70 16.72
CA ILE A 35 1.59 -20.66 17.90
C ILE A 35 2.49 -21.90 17.98
N PHE A 36 1.95 -23.07 17.66
CA PHE A 36 2.69 -24.34 17.65
C PHE A 36 3.45 -24.59 16.33
N GLY A 37 3.44 -23.62 15.40
CA GLY A 37 4.23 -23.68 14.16
C GLY A 37 3.73 -24.70 13.14
N LYS A 38 2.54 -25.26 13.30
CA LYS A 38 1.88 -26.11 12.29
C LYS A 38 1.51 -25.32 11.03
N ARG A 39 1.28 -24.02 11.17
CA ARG A 39 1.16 -23.06 10.06
C ARG A 39 2.04 -21.85 10.34
N THR A 40 2.55 -21.20 9.31
CA THR A 40 3.30 -19.95 9.47
C THR A 40 2.41 -18.73 9.29
N PRO A 41 2.63 -17.65 10.07
CA PRO A 41 1.94 -16.40 9.86
C PRO A 41 2.56 -15.65 8.68
N ALA A 42 1.68 -15.13 7.82
CA ALA A 42 2.02 -14.20 6.76
C ALA A 42 1.04 -13.01 6.70
N GLY A 43 0.26 -12.81 7.77
CA GLY A 43 -0.67 -11.70 7.89
C GLY A 43 0.04 -10.37 8.17
N ARG A 44 -0.56 -9.28 7.69
CA ARG A 44 -0.09 -7.91 7.94
C ARG A 44 -1.24 -7.06 8.46
N LEU A 45 -0.93 -6.02 9.23
CA LEU A 45 -1.90 -5.07 9.72
C LEU A 45 -2.56 -4.30 8.57
N VAL A 46 -3.88 -4.22 8.59
CA VAL A 46 -4.70 -3.44 7.63
C VAL A 46 -5.18 -2.10 8.22
N THR A 47 -4.77 -1.80 9.45
CA THR A 47 -5.01 -0.52 10.13
C THR A 47 -3.76 -0.14 10.91
N THR A 48 -3.47 1.15 11.01
CA THR A 48 -2.40 1.65 11.89
C THR A 48 -2.79 1.45 13.35
N GLN A 49 -1.86 0.97 14.17
CA GLN A 49 -2.00 1.01 15.62
C GLN A 49 -1.38 2.31 16.14
N TYR A 50 -2.24 3.25 16.49
CA TYR A 50 -1.87 4.56 17.00
C TYR A 50 -1.44 4.50 18.46
N PRO A 51 -0.61 5.45 18.93
CA PRO A 51 -0.41 5.68 20.35
C PRO A 51 -1.71 6.16 21.01
N ALA A 52 -1.81 6.02 22.34
CA ALA A 52 -3.07 6.26 23.05
C ALA A 52 -3.51 7.73 23.04
N ASP A 53 -2.56 8.67 22.99
CA ASP A 53 -2.78 10.12 22.90
C ASP A 53 -3.41 10.57 21.58
N TYR A 54 -3.25 9.81 20.49
CA TYR A 54 -3.81 10.15 19.17
C TYR A 54 -5.32 10.45 19.21
N VAL A 55 -6.08 9.74 20.08
CA VAL A 55 -7.54 9.95 20.16
C VAL A 55 -7.92 11.25 20.88
N ASP A 56 -7.01 11.79 21.68
CA ASP A 56 -7.19 13.02 22.45
C ASP A 56 -6.63 14.26 21.73
N GLU A 57 -5.81 14.08 20.68
CA GLU A 57 -5.19 15.17 19.90
C GLU A 57 -6.18 15.96 19.03
N PHE A 58 -7.27 15.34 18.58
CA PHE A 58 -8.24 15.98 17.70
C PHE A 58 -9.65 15.38 17.85
N TYR A 59 -10.65 16.08 17.31
CA TYR A 59 -12.02 15.61 17.35
C TYR A 59 -12.25 14.46 16.37
N GLN A 60 -12.65 13.28 16.85
CA GLN A 60 -12.77 12.07 16.03
C GLN A 60 -13.88 12.11 14.96
N LEU A 61 -14.78 13.11 14.98
CA LEU A 61 -15.73 13.33 13.88
C LEU A 61 -15.22 14.32 12.83
N ASP A 62 -14.00 14.85 12.99
CA ASP A 62 -13.33 15.55 11.90
C ASP A 62 -12.98 14.55 10.80
N MET A 63 -13.56 14.77 9.62
CA MET A 63 -13.36 13.91 8.44
C MET A 63 -12.18 14.37 7.58
N THR A 64 -11.43 15.38 8.01
CA THR A 64 -10.24 15.88 7.33
C THR A 64 -9.10 14.88 7.50
N LEU A 65 -8.73 14.21 6.40
CA LEU A 65 -7.68 13.18 6.43
C LEU A 65 -6.27 13.77 6.50
N ALA A 66 -6.02 14.86 5.78
CA ALA A 66 -4.71 15.48 5.75
C ALA A 66 -4.39 16.11 7.11
N SER A 67 -3.10 16.13 7.46
CA SER A 67 -2.65 16.84 8.66
C SER A 67 -2.91 18.34 8.53
N THR A 68 -3.35 18.93 9.63
CA THR A 68 -3.63 20.36 9.81
C THR A 68 -3.06 20.81 11.15
N ASP A 69 -3.14 22.10 11.46
CA ASP A 69 -2.68 22.62 12.77
C ASP A 69 -3.45 22.01 13.96
N SER A 70 -4.65 21.47 13.72
CA SER A 70 -5.51 20.85 14.73
C SER A 70 -5.63 19.34 14.61
N SER A 71 -4.91 18.69 13.68
CA SER A 71 -4.94 17.25 13.51
C SER A 71 -3.60 16.71 12.99
N PRO A 72 -3.05 15.65 13.60
CA PRO A 72 -1.80 15.03 13.14
C PRO A 72 -1.94 14.32 11.78
N GLY A 73 -3.15 14.29 11.20
CA GLY A 73 -3.48 13.58 9.97
C GLY A 73 -3.92 12.14 10.26
N GLN A 74 -4.80 11.62 9.41
CA GLN A 74 -5.47 10.34 9.63
C GLN A 74 -4.98 9.28 8.64
N THR A 75 -5.01 8.02 9.06
CA THR A 75 -4.48 6.84 8.32
C THR A 75 -2.96 6.87 8.11
N TYR A 76 -2.42 5.77 7.57
CA TYR A 76 -1.00 5.68 7.20
C TYR A 76 -0.59 6.64 6.07
N MET A 77 -1.57 7.18 5.33
CA MET A 77 -1.31 8.08 4.21
C MET A 77 -0.94 9.50 4.68
N TRP A 78 -1.43 9.94 5.83
CA TRP A 78 -1.35 11.35 6.26
C TRP A 78 -0.87 11.56 7.68
N TYR A 79 -0.87 10.52 8.53
CA TYR A 79 -0.44 10.63 9.91
C TYR A 79 1.04 11.00 10.01
N THR A 80 1.33 12.16 10.62
CA THR A 80 2.68 12.70 10.79
C THR A 80 3.37 12.26 12.09
N GLY A 81 2.61 11.67 13.03
CA GLY A 81 3.14 11.09 14.25
C GLY A 81 3.80 9.72 14.04
N THR A 82 4.25 9.11 15.13
CA THR A 82 4.92 7.80 15.10
C THR A 82 3.95 6.69 15.55
N PRO A 83 3.58 5.75 14.68
CA PRO A 83 2.69 4.66 15.06
C PRO A 83 3.40 3.64 15.95
N VAL A 84 2.66 2.99 16.85
CA VAL A 84 3.18 1.84 17.64
C VAL A 84 3.48 0.67 16.71
N TYR A 85 2.50 0.36 15.84
CA TYR A 85 2.70 -0.54 14.71
C TYR A 85 2.07 0.07 13.46
N ALA A 86 2.87 0.22 12.40
CA ALA A 86 2.43 0.82 11.15
C ALA A 86 1.45 -0.08 10.38
N PHE A 87 0.59 0.53 9.57
CA PHE A 87 -0.16 -0.19 8.52
C PHE A 87 0.80 -1.03 7.67
N GLY A 88 0.45 -2.27 7.38
CA GLY A 88 1.28 -3.21 6.63
C GLY A 88 2.39 -3.90 7.45
N HIS A 89 2.51 -3.60 8.75
CA HIS A 89 3.42 -4.32 9.63
C HIS A 89 3.00 -5.79 9.78
N GLY A 90 3.95 -6.70 9.71
CA GLY A 90 3.75 -8.13 9.87
C GLY A 90 5.09 -8.85 9.81
N LEU A 91 5.19 -9.94 10.56
CA LEU A 91 6.40 -10.74 10.68
C LEU A 91 6.13 -12.15 10.16
N PHE A 92 7.20 -12.83 9.78
CA PHE A 92 7.19 -14.23 9.36
C PHE A 92 7.99 -15.06 10.38
N TYR A 93 7.80 -16.38 10.37
CA TYR A 93 8.65 -17.31 11.13
C TYR A 93 9.98 -17.64 10.44
N THR A 94 10.18 -17.11 9.23
CA THR A 94 11.40 -17.26 8.45
C THR A 94 11.90 -15.89 7.99
N THR A 95 13.12 -15.84 7.44
CA THR A 95 13.69 -14.64 6.85
C THR A 95 13.57 -14.68 5.33
N PHE A 96 13.31 -13.53 4.72
CA PHE A 96 13.23 -13.40 3.27
C PHE A 96 14.24 -12.36 2.79
N THR A 97 14.84 -12.63 1.63
CA THR A 97 15.61 -11.65 0.88
C THR A 97 14.87 -11.31 -0.39
N GLU A 98 14.67 -10.01 -0.62
CA GLU A 98 13.98 -9.52 -1.81
C GLU A 98 14.95 -8.84 -2.77
N SER A 99 14.76 -9.07 -4.07
CA SER A 99 15.58 -8.43 -5.10
C SER A 99 14.73 -8.04 -6.30
N LEU A 100 15.03 -6.87 -6.88
CA LEU A 100 14.31 -6.35 -8.04
C LEU A 100 14.63 -7.19 -9.27
N VAL A 101 13.61 -7.71 -9.95
CA VAL A 101 13.77 -8.49 -11.18
C VAL A 101 13.17 -7.67 -12.32
N ALA A 102 14.04 -7.10 -13.17
CA ALA A 102 13.71 -6.39 -14.41
C ALA A 102 12.39 -5.59 -14.37
N SER A 103 12.40 -4.47 -13.64
CA SER A 103 11.15 -3.92 -13.10
C SER A 103 10.34 -3.07 -14.08
N PHE A 104 10.94 -2.36 -15.04
CA PHE A 104 10.22 -1.44 -15.92
C PHE A 104 10.99 -1.22 -17.23
N LYS A 105 10.30 -1.19 -18.37
CA LYS A 105 10.91 -0.96 -19.71
C LYS A 105 11.54 0.43 -19.84
N SER A 106 11.02 1.42 -19.11
CA SER A 106 11.48 2.81 -19.12
C SER A 106 11.38 3.39 -17.72
N ARG A 107 12.20 4.41 -17.41
CA ARG A 107 12.05 5.23 -16.19
C ARG A 107 11.18 6.45 -16.40
N THR A 108 10.81 6.75 -17.65
CA THR A 108 10.06 7.93 -18.03
C THR A 108 8.88 7.51 -18.90
N TYR A 109 7.69 7.98 -18.54
CA TYR A 109 6.45 7.69 -19.24
C TYR A 109 5.70 8.99 -19.53
N ASN A 110 5.27 9.17 -20.78
CA ASN A 110 4.46 10.33 -21.16
C ASN A 110 2.98 10.01 -20.96
N ILE A 111 2.29 10.81 -20.14
CA ILE A 111 0.88 10.60 -19.77
C ILE A 111 -0.02 10.54 -20.99
N THR A 112 0.12 11.47 -21.93
CA THR A 112 -0.69 11.51 -23.16
C THR A 112 -0.54 10.23 -23.97
N ASN A 113 0.67 9.71 -24.08
CA ASN A 113 0.93 8.47 -24.80
C ASN A 113 0.37 7.24 -24.07
N LEU A 114 0.39 7.23 -22.73
CA LEU A 114 -0.17 6.12 -21.94
C LEU A 114 -1.67 5.98 -22.18
N PHE A 115 -2.42 7.08 -22.17
CA PHE A 115 -3.87 7.07 -22.39
C PHE A 115 -4.28 6.92 -23.85
N ALA A 116 -3.37 7.16 -24.80
CA ALA A 116 -3.61 6.96 -26.23
C ALA A 116 -3.38 5.50 -26.69
N GLN A 117 -2.72 4.67 -25.88
CA GLN A 117 -2.45 3.27 -26.24
C GLN A 117 -3.72 2.41 -26.15
N PRO A 118 -3.88 1.40 -27.03
CA PRO A 118 -4.95 0.42 -26.92
C PRO A 118 -4.86 -0.34 -25.58
N HIS A 119 -5.97 -0.39 -24.85
CA HIS A 119 -6.09 -1.05 -23.55
C HIS A 119 -6.98 -2.31 -23.66
N ALA A 120 -6.57 -3.24 -24.52
CA ALA A 120 -7.31 -4.48 -24.76
C ALA A 120 -7.46 -5.29 -23.46
N GLY A 121 -8.69 -5.73 -23.18
CA GLY A 121 -9.03 -6.45 -21.94
C GLY A 121 -9.43 -5.56 -20.76
N TYR A 122 -9.36 -4.23 -20.92
CA TYR A 122 -9.79 -3.27 -19.92
C TYR A 122 -10.88 -2.34 -20.49
N GLU A 123 -11.92 -2.10 -19.71
CA GLU A 123 -13.01 -1.20 -20.10
C GLU A 123 -12.53 0.25 -20.16
N PHE A 124 -11.66 0.64 -19.22
CA PHE A 124 -11.10 1.98 -19.11
C PHE A 124 -9.57 1.96 -19.18
N ALA A 125 -9.00 2.98 -19.83
CA ALA A 125 -7.55 3.09 -20.04
C ALA A 125 -6.75 3.10 -18.74
N GLU A 126 -7.29 3.68 -17.67
CA GLU A 126 -6.65 3.76 -16.35
C GLU A 126 -6.52 2.41 -15.64
N GLN A 127 -7.30 1.40 -16.03
CA GLN A 127 -7.18 0.04 -15.48
C GLN A 127 -5.96 -0.70 -16.05
N SER A 128 -5.47 -0.26 -17.22
CA SER A 128 -4.30 -0.86 -17.86
C SER A 128 -3.05 -0.68 -16.98
N PRO A 129 -2.22 -1.73 -16.80
CA PRO A 129 -1.00 -1.62 -16.03
C PRO A 129 0.02 -0.73 -16.75
N LEU A 130 0.51 0.30 -16.05
CA LEU A 130 1.68 1.07 -16.47
C LEU A 130 2.90 0.14 -16.65
N SER A 131 3.09 -0.74 -15.66
CA SER A 131 4.08 -1.80 -15.68
C SER A 131 3.88 -2.75 -14.51
N ASN A 132 4.60 -3.86 -14.59
CA ASN A 132 4.59 -4.91 -13.58
C ASN A 132 5.78 -4.73 -12.64
N PHE A 133 5.52 -4.36 -11.39
CA PHE A 133 6.54 -4.35 -10.36
C PHE A 133 6.91 -5.80 -10.02
N THR A 134 8.03 -6.26 -10.58
CA THR A 134 8.47 -7.65 -10.49
C THR A 134 9.69 -7.76 -9.57
N PHE A 135 9.64 -8.69 -8.62
CA PHE A 135 10.72 -8.93 -7.68
C PHE A 135 10.81 -10.41 -7.32
N ALA A 136 12.02 -10.87 -7.05
CA ALA A 136 12.28 -12.20 -6.53
C ALA A 136 12.28 -12.15 -5.00
N VAL A 137 11.70 -13.18 -4.40
CA VAL A 137 11.66 -13.41 -2.96
C VAL A 137 12.28 -14.78 -2.71
N GLU A 138 13.36 -14.78 -1.96
CA GLU A 138 14.04 -16.01 -1.54
C GLU A 138 13.87 -16.22 -0.04
N ASN A 139 13.45 -17.43 0.34
CA ASN A 139 13.39 -17.82 1.74
C ASN A 139 14.79 -18.23 2.22
N THR A 140 15.38 -17.41 3.07
CA THR A 140 16.73 -17.61 3.60
C THR A 140 16.76 -18.24 4.98
N GLY A 141 15.60 -18.51 5.58
CA GLY A 141 15.49 -19.20 6.86
C GLY A 141 15.18 -20.68 6.70
N ASN A 142 14.81 -21.32 7.82
CA ASN A 142 14.72 -22.78 7.93
C ASN A 142 13.28 -23.32 7.90
N VAL A 143 12.28 -22.45 7.74
CA VAL A 143 10.86 -22.83 7.81
C VAL A 143 10.17 -22.41 6.51
N THR A 144 9.42 -23.32 5.90
CA THR A 144 8.54 -23.02 4.76
C THR A 144 7.50 -21.99 5.19
N SER A 145 7.35 -20.91 4.44
CA SER A 145 6.36 -19.89 4.76
C SER A 145 5.77 -19.25 3.51
N ASP A 146 4.50 -18.85 3.63
CA ASP A 146 3.91 -17.87 2.74
C ASP A 146 4.63 -16.52 2.88
N TYR A 147 4.57 -15.73 1.81
CA TYR A 147 5.08 -14.37 1.75
C TYR A 147 3.97 -13.41 1.30
N SER A 148 3.74 -12.34 2.06
CA SER A 148 2.79 -11.29 1.73
C SER A 148 3.50 -9.97 1.42
N ALA A 149 3.09 -9.36 0.31
CA ALA A 149 3.64 -8.12 -0.23
C ALA A 149 2.59 -7.01 -0.23
N MET A 150 3.01 -5.81 0.14
CA MET A 150 2.27 -4.57 -0.07
C MET A 150 3.18 -3.62 -0.82
N LEU A 151 2.72 -3.13 -1.97
CA LEU A 151 3.44 -2.16 -2.78
C LEU A 151 2.83 -0.78 -2.55
N PHE A 152 3.67 0.15 -2.11
CA PHE A 152 3.29 1.54 -1.89
C PHE A 152 3.88 2.42 -2.97
N VAL A 153 3.21 3.54 -3.25
CA VAL A 153 3.76 4.63 -4.04
C VAL A 153 3.77 5.92 -3.23
N SER A 154 4.79 6.75 -3.45
CA SER A 154 4.86 8.13 -2.95
C SER A 154 5.30 9.07 -4.08
N THR A 155 4.98 10.35 -3.96
CA THR A 155 5.30 11.33 -5.00
C THR A 155 5.43 12.75 -4.47
N THR A 156 6.22 13.55 -5.17
CA THR A 156 6.26 15.02 -5.04
C THR A 156 5.47 15.72 -6.15
N SER A 157 4.51 15.04 -6.78
CA SER A 157 3.68 15.58 -7.86
C SER A 157 2.26 15.86 -7.41
N GLY A 158 1.62 16.84 -8.06
CA GLY A 158 0.22 17.22 -7.81
C GLY A 158 0.03 18.21 -6.66
N THR A 159 -1.23 18.40 -6.28
CA THR A 159 -1.70 19.37 -5.28
C THR A 159 -1.20 19.03 -3.87
N ILE A 160 -1.09 20.08 -3.04
CA ILE A 160 -0.74 20.01 -1.61
C ILE A 160 -2.06 20.06 -0.81
N PRO A 161 -2.18 19.34 0.31
CA PRO A 161 -1.18 18.47 0.93
C PRO A 161 -0.98 17.14 0.17
N ARG A 162 0.17 16.49 0.38
CA ARG A 162 0.56 15.25 -0.30
C ARG A 162 0.60 14.08 0.67
N PRO A 163 0.07 12.90 0.30
CA PRO A 163 0.17 11.73 1.15
C PRO A 163 1.63 11.29 1.26
N LEU A 164 2.01 10.77 2.42
CA LEU A 164 3.31 10.17 2.68
C LEU A 164 3.57 9.02 1.71
N LYS A 165 2.57 8.15 1.56
CA LYS A 165 2.51 7.04 0.60
C LYS A 165 1.09 6.50 0.53
N TRP A 166 0.74 5.77 -0.53
CA TRP A 166 -0.52 5.02 -0.63
C TRP A 166 -0.32 3.66 -1.29
N LEU A 167 -1.19 2.71 -0.96
CA LEU A 167 -1.13 1.34 -1.45
C LEU A 167 -1.59 1.27 -2.93
N VAL A 168 -0.78 0.64 -3.78
CA VAL A 168 -1.10 0.46 -5.22
C VAL A 168 -1.30 -1.01 -5.60
N GLY A 169 -0.85 -1.95 -4.78
CA GLY A 169 -1.03 -3.36 -5.04
C GLY A 169 -0.62 -4.23 -3.86
N ILE A 170 -1.18 -5.43 -3.82
CA ILE A 170 -0.88 -6.47 -2.83
C ILE A 170 -0.77 -7.80 -3.55
N ASP A 171 0.04 -8.69 -3.02
CA ASP A 171 0.10 -10.07 -3.50
C ASP A 171 0.53 -11.01 -2.36
N ARG A 172 0.25 -12.30 -2.51
CA ARG A 172 0.65 -13.35 -1.59
C ARG A 172 1.09 -14.59 -2.35
N VAL A 173 2.30 -15.03 -2.08
CA VAL A 173 2.83 -16.31 -2.57
C VAL A 173 2.81 -17.32 -1.45
N ALA A 174 2.33 -18.52 -1.74
CA ALA A 174 2.22 -19.61 -0.77
C ALA A 174 3.48 -20.48 -0.75
N ASP A 175 3.76 -21.06 0.42
CA ASP A 175 4.66 -22.21 0.60
C ASP A 175 6.06 -22.07 -0.03
N ILE A 176 6.75 -20.96 0.25
CA ILE A 176 8.15 -20.80 -0.17
C ILE A 176 9.03 -21.64 0.76
N ALA A 177 9.54 -22.77 0.27
CA ALA A 177 10.43 -23.65 1.03
C ALA A 177 11.79 -22.98 1.34
N PRO A 178 12.51 -23.41 2.39
CA PRO A 178 13.87 -22.96 2.68
C PRO A 178 14.80 -23.06 1.46
N GLY A 179 15.51 -21.99 1.13
CA GLY A 179 16.39 -21.89 -0.04
C GLY A 179 15.67 -21.78 -1.40
N ALA A 180 14.33 -21.82 -1.42
CA ALA A 180 13.57 -21.62 -2.65
C ALA A 180 13.39 -20.12 -2.94
N CYS A 181 13.32 -19.81 -4.23
CA CYS A 181 13.09 -18.47 -4.75
C CYS A 181 11.80 -18.44 -5.57
N SER A 182 10.97 -17.43 -5.36
CA SER A 182 9.72 -17.19 -6.08
C SER A 182 9.69 -15.79 -6.66
N THR A 183 9.16 -15.66 -7.88
CA THR A 183 8.96 -14.35 -8.53
C THR A 183 7.54 -13.85 -8.25
N VAL A 184 7.44 -12.64 -7.73
CA VAL A 184 6.17 -11.96 -7.45
C VAL A 184 5.98 -10.84 -8.46
N ILE A 185 4.76 -10.70 -8.98
CA ILE A 185 4.42 -9.73 -10.02
C ILE A 185 3.22 -8.91 -9.55
N ILE A 186 3.45 -7.64 -9.21
CA ILE A 186 2.38 -6.72 -8.83
C ILE A 186 2.13 -5.75 -9.99
N PRO A 187 0.99 -5.87 -10.72
CA PRO A 187 0.65 -4.90 -11.76
C PRO A 187 0.34 -3.54 -11.12
N VAL A 188 0.91 -2.47 -11.67
CA VAL A 188 0.65 -1.10 -11.22
C VAL A 188 -0.28 -0.43 -12.24
N PRO A 189 -1.60 -0.39 -12.01
CA PRO A 189 -2.53 0.27 -12.93
C PRO A 189 -2.29 1.78 -12.95
N ILE A 190 -2.47 2.39 -14.11
CA ILE A 190 -2.26 3.83 -14.29
C ILE A 190 -3.15 4.63 -13.32
N GLY A 191 -4.39 4.18 -13.13
CA GLY A 191 -5.37 4.80 -12.24
C GLY A 191 -4.97 4.77 -10.76
N ALA A 192 -4.17 3.79 -10.32
CA ALA A 192 -3.67 3.77 -8.95
C ALA A 192 -2.66 4.88 -8.66
N LEU A 193 -2.14 5.56 -9.69
CA LEU A 193 -1.25 6.72 -9.54
C LEU A 193 -2.01 8.05 -9.50
N ALA A 194 -3.32 8.04 -9.78
CA ALA A 194 -4.12 9.25 -9.80
C ALA A 194 -4.30 9.83 -8.39
N ARG A 195 -4.36 11.16 -8.31
CA ARG A 195 -4.64 11.91 -7.09
C ARG A 195 -5.82 12.84 -7.31
N ALA A 196 -6.55 13.14 -6.24
CA ALA A 196 -7.63 14.11 -6.28
C ALA A 196 -7.07 15.54 -6.43
N ASP A 197 -7.64 16.32 -7.35
CA ASP A 197 -7.43 17.77 -7.40
C ASP A 197 -8.36 18.50 -6.41
N ASN A 198 -8.25 19.83 -6.33
CA ASN A 198 -9.05 20.65 -5.41
C ASN A 198 -10.56 20.63 -5.70
N ASN A 199 -10.96 20.19 -6.90
CA ASN A 199 -12.36 20.08 -7.30
C ASN A 199 -12.90 18.65 -7.12
N GLY A 200 -12.07 17.71 -6.64
CA GLY A 200 -12.40 16.30 -6.46
C GLY A 200 -12.17 15.43 -7.70
N ASN A 201 -11.67 15.98 -8.82
CA ASN A 201 -11.36 15.19 -9.99
C ASN A 201 -10.17 14.26 -9.72
N LEU A 202 -10.22 13.02 -10.20
CA LEU A 202 -9.06 12.13 -10.17
C LEU A 202 -8.16 12.42 -11.37
N VAL A 203 -6.92 12.81 -11.09
CA VAL A 203 -5.96 13.28 -12.09
C VAL A 203 -4.62 12.57 -11.91
N VAL A 204 -4.06 12.07 -13.00
CA VAL A 204 -2.67 11.60 -13.05
C VAL A 204 -1.77 12.80 -13.32
N PHE A 205 -0.92 13.14 -12.35
CA PHE A 205 -0.04 14.31 -12.42
C PHE A 205 1.35 13.95 -12.93
N PRO A 206 2.00 14.80 -13.75
CA PRO A 206 3.40 14.64 -14.12
C PRO A 206 4.34 14.88 -12.92
N GLY A 207 5.50 14.23 -12.95
CA GLY A 207 6.64 14.36 -12.06
C GLY A 207 7.06 13.01 -11.48
N SER A 208 7.77 13.03 -10.34
CA SER A 208 8.51 11.87 -9.85
C SER A 208 7.73 11.02 -8.86
N TYR A 209 7.74 9.71 -9.08
CA TYR A 209 7.07 8.71 -8.27
C TYR A 209 8.09 7.65 -7.80
N THR A 210 7.91 7.19 -6.57
CA THR A 210 8.71 6.12 -5.96
C THR A 210 7.79 5.00 -5.54
N LEU A 211 8.01 3.81 -6.08
CA LEU A 211 7.43 2.57 -5.59
C LEU A 211 8.33 1.99 -4.51
N ALA A 212 7.74 1.51 -3.42
CA ALA A 212 8.44 0.89 -2.31
C ALA A 212 7.71 -0.38 -1.86
N LEU A 213 8.46 -1.48 -1.78
CA LEU A 213 7.97 -2.76 -1.28
C LEU A 213 7.97 -2.77 0.26
N LYS A 214 6.81 -3.06 0.85
CA LYS A 214 6.56 -3.11 2.30
C LYS A 214 6.92 -1.77 2.99
N ASN A 215 7.03 -1.77 4.32
CA ASN A 215 7.28 -0.54 5.09
C ASN A 215 8.76 -0.20 5.19
N GLU A 216 9.60 -1.23 5.24
CA GLU A 216 11.06 -1.18 5.22
C GLU A 216 11.64 -0.72 3.88
N ALA A 217 10.80 -0.59 2.84
CA ALA A 217 11.22 -0.21 1.49
C ALA A 217 12.37 -1.10 0.96
N SER A 218 12.29 -2.41 1.21
CA SER A 218 13.37 -3.36 0.90
C SER A 218 13.74 -3.38 -0.58
N VAL A 219 12.76 -3.07 -1.43
CA VAL A 219 12.96 -2.85 -2.86
C VAL A 219 12.24 -1.57 -3.27
N THR A 220 12.98 -0.64 -3.88
CA THR A 220 12.44 0.62 -4.38
C THR A 220 12.63 0.78 -5.88
N TYR A 221 11.68 1.45 -6.53
CA TYR A 221 11.80 1.81 -7.93
C TYR A 221 11.28 3.23 -8.19
N ASN A 222 12.12 4.06 -8.81
CA ASN A 222 11.80 5.44 -9.14
C ASN A 222 11.51 5.60 -10.64
N PHE A 223 10.42 6.29 -10.96
CA PHE A 223 10.05 6.68 -12.32
C PHE A 223 9.44 8.08 -12.37
N THR A 224 9.35 8.63 -13.57
CA THR A 224 8.83 9.97 -13.82
C THR A 224 7.70 9.91 -14.86
N LEU A 225 6.59 10.55 -14.54
CA LEU A 225 5.51 10.83 -15.49
C LEU A 225 5.73 12.22 -16.12
N THR A 226 5.61 12.34 -17.44
CA THR A 226 5.79 13.59 -18.19
C THR A 226 4.58 13.92 -19.05
N GLY A 227 4.54 15.12 -19.62
CA GLY A 227 3.41 15.58 -20.44
C GLY A 227 2.33 16.27 -19.62
N THR A 228 1.12 16.36 -20.19
CA THR A 228 -0.01 17.06 -19.57
C THR A 228 -0.72 16.15 -18.55
N PRO A 229 -1.19 16.69 -17.41
CA PRO A 229 -2.03 15.94 -16.49
C PRO A 229 -3.27 15.38 -17.21
N ALA A 230 -3.66 14.14 -16.88
CA ALA A 230 -4.84 13.50 -17.45
C ALA A 230 -5.89 13.26 -16.37
N THR A 231 -7.11 13.76 -16.59
CA THR A 231 -8.25 13.54 -15.70
C THR A 231 -8.90 12.20 -16.05
N ILE A 232 -8.86 11.24 -15.14
CA ILE A 232 -9.45 9.91 -15.33
C ILE A 232 -10.91 9.86 -14.85
N ALA A 233 -11.26 10.68 -13.85
CA ALA A 233 -12.63 10.82 -13.38
C ALA A 233 -12.93 12.28 -13.07
N LYS A 234 -14.00 12.81 -13.69
CA LYS A 234 -14.51 14.15 -13.38
C LYS A 234 -15.50 14.07 -12.23
N TRP A 235 -15.31 14.92 -11.23
CA TRP A 235 -16.22 15.02 -10.11
C TRP A 235 -17.41 15.90 -10.50
N PRO A 236 -18.66 15.44 -10.33
CA PRO A 236 -19.83 16.25 -10.65
C PRO A 236 -19.95 17.44 -9.68
N LEU A 237 -20.39 18.58 -10.19
CA LEU A 237 -20.61 19.76 -9.35
C LEU A 237 -21.80 19.51 -8.41
N ALA A 238 -21.77 20.10 -7.21
CA ALA A 238 -22.82 19.92 -6.21
C ALA A 238 -24.23 20.30 -6.72
N ALA A 239 -24.32 21.28 -7.61
CA ALA A 239 -25.57 21.71 -8.26
C ALA A 239 -26.16 20.65 -9.22
N GLN A 240 -25.41 19.60 -9.56
CA GLN A 240 -25.84 18.48 -10.41
C GLN A 240 -26.29 17.27 -9.60
N ARG A 241 -26.38 17.39 -8.26
CA ARG A 241 -26.92 16.35 -7.38
C ARG A 241 -28.45 16.38 -7.40
N ILE A 242 -29.07 15.21 -7.28
CA ILE A 242 -30.54 15.05 -7.21
C ILE A 242 -31.08 16.00 -6.11
N PRO A 243 -32.07 16.86 -6.41
CA PRO A 243 -32.66 17.74 -5.40
C PRO A 243 -33.18 16.90 -4.24
N ALA A 244 -32.88 17.34 -3.01
CA ALA A 244 -33.32 16.64 -1.80
C ALA A 244 -34.83 16.41 -1.87
N ALA A 245 -35.27 15.17 -1.60
CA ALA A 245 -36.68 14.84 -1.52
C ALA A 245 -37.34 15.78 -0.49
N THR A 246 -38.29 16.59 -0.96
CA THR A 246 -39.09 17.44 -0.08
C THR A 246 -39.95 16.52 0.78
N ILE A 247 -39.53 16.29 2.02
CA ILE A 247 -40.37 15.60 3.01
C ILE A 247 -41.47 16.58 3.39
N THR A 248 -42.57 16.55 2.64
CA THR A 248 -43.81 17.21 3.05
C THR A 248 -44.33 16.44 4.26
N ARG A 249 -44.12 16.99 5.47
CA ARG A 249 -44.80 16.46 6.66
C ARG A 249 -46.30 16.68 6.47
N MET A 250 -47.07 15.58 6.52
CA MET A 250 -48.53 15.60 6.64
C MET A 250 -48.94 16.17 8.00
#